data_AF-A0A1C5W5K3-F1
#
_entry.id   AF-A0A1C5W5K3-F1
#
_cell.length_a   1.000
_cell.length_b   1.000
_cell.length_c   1.000
_cell.angle_alpha   90.00
_cell.angle_beta   90.00
_cell.angle_gamma   90.00
#
_symmetry.space_group_name_H-M   'P 1'
#
loop_
_entity.id
_entity.type
_entity.pdbx_description
1 polymer ?
#
loop_
_entity_poly.entity_id
_entity_poly.type
_entity_poly.pdbx_seq_one_letter_code
_entity_poly.pdbx_strand_id
1 'polypeptide(L)' 'MIKKIGIPTERKWFRCPYCGKKLLIYDDTAECHGVYLNCRECRKEVKIKI' A
#
# COMPACT_ATOMS: atom_id res chain seq x y z
N MET A 1 -11.74 -18.34 -14.42
CA MET A 1 -10.55 -17.48 -14.31
C MET A 1 -9.62 -18.12 -13.29
N ILE A 2 -8.43 -18.56 -13.71
CA ILE A 2 -7.49 -19.26 -12.81
C ILE A 2 -6.76 -18.17 -12.01
N LYS A 3 -7.04 -18.09 -10.71
CA LYS A 3 -6.34 -17.17 -9.80
C LYS A 3 -4.90 -17.67 -9.69
N LYS A 4 -3.93 -16.98 -10.29
CA LYS A 4 -2.51 -17.26 -10.04
C LYS A 4 -2.29 -17.08 -8.55
N ILE A 5 -1.93 -18.15 -7.85
CA ILE A 5 -1.41 -18.07 -6.49
C ILE A 5 -0.03 -17.45 -6.61
N GLY A 6 0.05 -16.13 -6.46
CA GLY A 6 1.33 -15.45 -6.26
C GLY A 6 1.86 -15.87 -4.90
N ILE A 7 3.03 -16.49 -4.86
CA ILE A 7 3.77 -16.68 -3.60
C ILE A 7 4.48 -15.35 -3.35
N PRO A 8 4.18 -14.64 -2.24
CA PRO A 8 4.84 -13.36 -1.96
C PRO A 8 6.33 -13.55 -1.77
N THR A 9 7.14 -12.80 -2.51
CA THR A 9 8.61 -12.89 -2.51
C THR A 9 9.28 -11.69 -1.86
N GLU A 10 8.60 -10.54 -1.84
CA GLU A 10 9.17 -9.29 -1.33
C GLU A 10 8.17 -8.55 -0.44
N ARG A 11 8.68 -7.72 0.48
CA ARG A 11 7.88 -6.77 1.27
C ARG A 11 8.35 -5.36 1.02
N LYS A 12 7.42 -4.46 0.69
CA LYS A 12 7.71 -3.07 0.35
C LYS A 12 6.91 -2.12 1.23
N TRP A 13 7.51 -0.98 1.54
CA TRP A 13 6.83 0.08 2.27
C TRP A 13 6.05 0.97 1.29
N PHE A 14 4.75 1.09 1.50
CA PHE A 14 4.00 2.19 0.92
C PHE A 14 4.30 3.46 1.72
N ARG A 15 4.74 4.50 1.02
CA ARG A 15 5.08 5.80 1.62
C ARG A 15 4.01 6.81 1.28
N CYS A 16 3.73 7.70 2.23
CA CYS A 16 2.86 8.83 2.01
C CYS A 16 3.38 9.68 0.84
N PRO A 17 2.58 9.92 -0.21
CA PRO A 17 3.04 10.70 -1.37
C PRO A 17 3.26 12.18 -1.04
N TYR A 18 2.75 12.65 0.09
CA TYR A 18 2.86 14.05 0.50
C TYR A 18 4.04 14.35 1.43
N CYS A 19 4.43 13.41 2.29
CA CYS A 19 5.50 13.63 3.28
C CYS A 19 6.54 12.52 3.37
N GLY A 20 6.43 11.45 2.57
CA GLY A 20 7.40 10.35 2.52
C GLY A 20 7.38 9.39 3.71
N LYS A 21 6.58 9.65 4.75
CA LYS A 21 6.44 8.76 5.91
C LYS A 21 5.90 7.40 5.49
N LYS A 22 6.48 6.34 6.07
CA LYS A 22 6.01 4.96 5.91
C LYS A 22 4.59 4.81 6.49
N LEU A 23 3.66 4.28 5.69
CA LEU A 23 2.26 4.12 6.10
C LEU A 23 1.89 2.67 6.36
N LEU A 24 2.30 1.76 5.47
CA LEU A 24 2.02 0.33 5.58
C LEU A 24 3.07 -0.48 4.80
N ILE A 25 3.09 -1.77 5.06
CA ILE A 25 3.89 -2.75 4.29
C ILE A 25 2.91 -3.58 3.46
N TYR A 26 3.29 -3.89 2.24
CA TYR A 26 2.57 -4.82 1.37
C TYR A 26 3.58 -5.77 0.71
N ASP A 27 3.11 -6.95 0.32
CA ASP A 27 3.89 -7.87 -0.49
C ASP A 27 3.68 -7.63 -1.99
N ASP A 28 4.56 -8.16 -2.81
CA ASP A 28 4.56 -8.04 -4.28
C ASP A 28 3.36 -8.69 -4.98
N THR A 29 2.47 -9.36 -4.24
CA THR A 29 1.24 -9.99 -4.75
C THR A 29 -0.02 -9.26 -4.32
N ALA A 30 0.10 -8.22 -3.50
CA ALA A 30 -1.03 -7.46 -3.01
C ALA A 30 -1.67 -6.62 -4.13
N GLU A 31 -3.00 -6.62 -4.19
CA GLU A 31 -3.80 -5.72 -5.03
C GLU A 31 -4.74 -4.93 -4.12
N CYS A 32 -4.75 -3.60 -4.23
CA CYS A 32 -5.56 -2.77 -3.34
C CYS A 32 -6.39 -1.73 -4.11
N HIS A 33 -7.71 -1.84 -4.01
CA HIS A 33 -8.66 -0.92 -4.64
C HIS A 33 -9.65 -0.35 -3.61
N GLY A 34 -9.91 0.95 -3.70
CA GLY A 34 -10.91 1.61 -2.86
C GLY A 34 -10.52 1.81 -1.39
N VAL A 35 -9.22 1.68 -1.04
CA VAL A 35 -8.73 1.86 0.34
C VAL A 35 -8.07 3.22 0.52
N TYR A 36 -8.39 3.88 1.63
CA TYR A 36 -7.92 5.22 1.98
C TYR A 36 -7.37 5.20 3.41
N LEU A 37 -6.27 5.90 3.65
CA LEU A 37 -5.62 6.01 4.96
C LEU A 37 -5.25 7.45 5.25
N ASN A 38 -5.56 7.91 6.46
CA ASN A 38 -5.11 9.21 6.94
C ASN A 38 -3.66 9.14 7.44
N CYS A 39 -2.78 9.90 6.81
CA CYS A 39 -1.38 9.99 7.23
C CYS A 39 -1.31 10.71 8.59
N ARG A 40 -0.85 10.01 9.64
CA ARG A 40 -0.74 10.58 10.99
C ARG A 40 0.30 11.70 11.14
N GLU A 41 1.14 11.92 10.13
CA GLU A 41 2.16 12.98 10.13
C GLU A 41 1.64 14.26 9.49
N CYS A 42 1.33 14.21 8.19
CA CYS A 42 0.89 15.38 7.45
C CYS A 42 -0.64 15.59 7.48
N ARG A 43 -1.39 14.69 8.13
CA ARG A 43 -2.85 14.71 8.30
C ARG A 43 -3.67 14.69 7.00
N LYS A 44 -3.04 14.40 5.86
CA LYS A 44 -3.71 14.23 4.57
C LYS A 44 -4.26 12.82 4.41
N GLU A 45 -5.41 12.70 3.78
CA GLU A 45 -5.95 11.43 3.32
C GLU A 45 -5.17 10.94 2.11
N VAL A 46 -4.83 9.64 2.09
CA VAL A 46 -4.04 9.00 1.06
C VAL A 46 -4.81 7.80 0.52
N LYS A 47 -5.11 7.82 -0.79
CA LYS A 47 -5.59 6.63 -1.48
C LYS A 47 -4.44 5.66 -1.66
N ILE A 48 -4.58 4.45 -1.14
CA ILE A 48 -3.58 3.39 -1.31
C ILE A 48 -3.75 2.82 -2.72
N LYS A 49 -2.65 2.83 -3.48
CA LYS A 49 -2.53 2.21 -4.80
C LYS A 49 -1.35 1.25 -4.75
N ILE A 50 -1.67 -0.03 -4.65
CA ILE A 50 -0.75 -1.17 -4.68
C ILE A 50 -1.21 -2.04 -5.82
#